data_AF-A0A9Q6ID48-F1
#
_entry.id   AF-A0A9Q6ID48-F1
#
_cell.length_a   1.000
_cell.length_b   1.000
_cell.length_c   1.000
_cell.angle_alpha   90.00
_cell.angle_beta   90.00
_cell.angle_gamma   90.00
#
_symmetry.space_group_name_H-M   'P 1'
#
loop_
_entity.id
_entity.type
_entity.pdbx_description
1 polymer ?
#
loop_
_entity_poly.entity_id
_entity_poly.type
_entity_poly.pdbx_seq_one_letter_code
_entity_poly.pdbx_strand_id
1 'polypeptide(L)'
;VVGLVAPAGVSVIFGAFIFGIGMQLGGGCASGTLFTVGGGNARMLVTLAFFICGSLIATHHVDWWFALPSLPPISIVQSFGVGPALGLSLCLFALIALLTQTLEKRRYGSLEAPVASQHQGWRRLMRGPWPLVWGAVALALLNFATLALAGRPWGITSAFALWGAKVASGLGVDVGSWVFWQGAANAKALAAPVWQDITSVMDIGIVLGALLAAGLAGRFAPNLRIPTRSLVAAVIGGLLLGYGSRLAYGCNIGAYFSGIASGSLHGWLWLVAAFIGNGVGVRLRPWFFAEERTSQGLTGC
;
A
#
# COMPACT_ATOMS: atom_id res chain seq x y z
N VAL A 1 17.51 -15.06 4.86
CA VAL A 1 16.35 -14.47 4.15
C VAL A 1 15.08 -14.99 4.81
N VAL A 2 14.16 -14.10 5.20
CA VAL A 2 12.92 -14.49 5.88
C VAL A 2 11.73 -13.97 5.09
N GLY A 3 10.71 -14.79 4.87
CA GLY A 3 9.46 -14.36 4.22
C GLY A 3 8.63 -13.47 5.14
N LEU A 4 7.68 -12.72 4.58
CA LEU A 4 6.75 -11.91 5.37
C LEU A 4 5.58 -12.78 5.85
N VAL A 5 5.79 -13.49 6.96
CA VAL A 5 4.77 -14.33 7.59
C VAL A 5 4.36 -13.70 8.92
N ALA A 6 3.11 -13.24 9.00
CA ALA A 6 2.57 -12.58 10.18
C ALA A 6 1.35 -13.33 10.75
N PRO A 7 0.97 -13.09 12.02
CA PRO A 7 -0.25 -13.64 12.62
C PRO A 7 -1.48 -13.21 11.83
N ALA A 8 -2.46 -14.11 11.70
CA ALA A 8 -3.76 -13.80 11.11
C ALA A 8 -4.78 -13.64 12.25
N GLY A 9 -5.19 -12.41 12.56
CA GLY A 9 -6.02 -12.14 13.73
C GLY A 9 -7.02 -10.99 13.54
N VAL A 10 -7.70 -10.63 14.63
CA VAL A 10 -8.70 -9.55 14.64
C VAL A 10 -8.06 -8.20 14.25
N SER A 11 -6.84 -7.95 14.71
CA SER A 11 -6.05 -6.76 14.35
C SER A 11 -5.87 -6.63 12.83
N VAL A 12 -5.61 -7.73 12.14
CA VAL A 12 -5.44 -7.77 10.68
C VAL A 12 -6.74 -7.45 9.97
N ILE A 13 -7.84 -8.08 10.37
CA ILE A 13 -9.15 -7.89 9.73
C ILE A 13 -9.54 -6.42 9.83
N PHE A 14 -9.48 -5.87 11.05
CA PHE A 14 -9.83 -4.47 11.29
C PHE A 14 -8.87 -3.52 10.57
N GLY A 15 -7.57 -3.75 10.73
CA GLY A 15 -6.53 -2.91 10.13
C GLY A 15 -6.59 -2.88 8.60
N ALA A 16 -6.76 -4.03 7.96
CA ALA A 16 -6.88 -4.14 6.51
C ALA A 16 -8.17 -3.48 6.01
N PHE A 17 -9.29 -3.66 6.72
CA PHE A 17 -10.56 -3.03 6.39
C PHE A 17 -10.48 -1.50 6.41
N ILE A 18 -9.98 -0.90 7.49
CA ILE A 18 -9.84 0.57 7.57
C ILE A 18 -8.79 1.09 6.58
N PHE A 19 -7.72 0.31 6.33
CA PHE A 19 -6.73 0.64 5.30
C PHE A 19 -7.39 0.68 3.92
N GLY A 20 -8.29 -0.27 3.63
CA GLY A 20 -9.11 -0.32 2.42
C GLY A 20 -9.94 0.94 2.20
N ILE A 21 -10.61 1.42 3.25
CA ILE A 21 -11.36 2.69 3.24
C ILE A 21 -10.39 3.87 3.01
N GLY A 22 -9.28 3.88 3.74
CA GLY A 22 -8.24 4.91 3.67
C GLY A 22 -7.65 5.05 2.27
N MET A 23 -7.51 3.96 1.51
CA MET A 23 -7.02 4.01 0.11
C MET A 23 -7.91 4.88 -0.79
N GLN A 24 -9.23 4.82 -0.59
CA GLN A 24 -10.18 5.59 -1.42
C GLN A 24 -10.25 7.06 -1.00
N LEU A 25 -10.21 7.35 0.30
CA LEU A 25 -10.24 8.73 0.80
C LEU A 25 -8.91 9.46 0.61
N GLY A 26 -7.80 8.76 0.91
CA GLY A 26 -6.43 9.24 0.67
C GLY A 26 -6.09 9.33 -0.82
N GLY A 27 -6.85 8.65 -1.68
CA GLY A 27 -6.69 8.60 -3.14
C GLY A 27 -5.38 7.92 -3.58
N GLY A 28 -4.94 6.91 -2.82
CA GLY A 28 -3.76 6.13 -3.12
C GLY A 28 -3.45 5.06 -2.06
N CYS A 29 -2.64 4.07 -2.44
CA CYS A 29 -2.01 3.16 -1.48
C CYS A 29 -0.72 3.79 -0.91
N ALA A 30 0.06 3.05 -0.11
CA ALA A 30 1.30 3.57 0.47
C ALA A 30 2.33 4.00 -0.58
N SER A 31 2.69 3.12 -1.52
CA SER A 31 3.60 3.46 -2.63
C SER A 31 3.00 4.51 -3.57
N GLY A 32 1.70 4.41 -3.86
CA GLY A 32 1.00 5.41 -4.65
C GLY A 32 1.07 6.81 -4.03
N THR A 33 1.02 6.90 -2.70
CA THR A 33 1.20 8.16 -1.97
C THR A 33 2.60 8.74 -2.18
N LEU A 34 3.65 7.94 -1.99
CA LEU A 34 5.03 8.37 -2.21
C LEU A 34 5.30 8.78 -3.66
N PHE A 35 4.86 7.98 -4.62
CA PHE A 35 5.01 8.26 -6.05
C PHE A 35 4.29 9.57 -6.43
N THR A 36 3.06 9.77 -5.98
CA THR A 36 2.27 10.96 -6.34
C THR A 36 2.80 12.21 -5.61
N VAL A 37 3.34 12.07 -4.40
CA VAL A 37 4.10 13.13 -3.72
C VAL A 37 5.31 13.54 -4.54
N GLY A 38 6.13 12.58 -4.99
CA GLY A 38 7.26 12.87 -5.87
C GLY A 38 6.84 13.52 -7.19
N GLY A 39 5.66 13.15 -7.72
CA GLY A 39 5.06 13.79 -8.89
C GLY A 39 4.55 15.22 -8.68
N GLY A 40 4.60 15.76 -7.44
CA GLY A 40 4.23 17.14 -7.13
C GLY A 40 2.79 17.34 -6.64
N ASN A 41 2.05 16.30 -6.27
CA ASN A 41 0.67 16.47 -5.80
C ASN A 41 0.61 16.94 -4.34
N ALA A 42 0.19 18.19 -4.12
CA ALA A 42 0.12 18.80 -2.79
C ALA A 42 -0.88 18.12 -1.86
N ARG A 43 -2.00 17.58 -2.37
CA ARG A 43 -2.96 16.84 -1.54
C ARG A 43 -2.34 15.58 -0.96
N MET A 44 -1.50 14.91 -1.75
CA MET A 44 -0.84 13.68 -1.31
C MET A 44 0.23 13.93 -0.25
N LEU A 45 0.81 15.13 -0.17
CA LEU A 45 1.66 15.52 0.95
C LEU A 45 0.88 15.53 2.26
N VAL A 46 -0.35 16.03 2.24
CA VAL A 46 -1.25 16.00 3.41
C VAL A 46 -1.59 14.56 3.77
N THR A 47 -2.00 13.74 2.79
CA THR A 47 -2.25 12.31 3.02
C THR A 47 -1.03 11.63 3.66
N LEU A 48 0.19 11.89 3.15
CA LEU A 48 1.43 11.32 3.67
C LEU A 48 1.71 11.77 5.11
N ALA A 49 1.55 13.06 5.42
CA ALA A 49 1.75 13.58 6.77
C ALA A 49 0.81 12.88 7.77
N PHE A 50 -0.48 12.77 7.43
CA PHE A 50 -1.44 12.07 8.29
C PHE A 50 -1.28 10.55 8.27
N PHE A 51 -0.69 9.97 7.22
CA PHE A 51 -0.24 8.58 7.21
C PHE A 51 0.83 8.37 8.28
N ILE A 52 1.85 9.22 8.32
CA ILE A 52 2.92 9.17 9.34
C ILE A 52 2.32 9.32 10.74
N CYS A 53 1.44 10.30 10.95
CA CYS A 53 0.75 10.49 12.24
C CYS A 53 -0.09 9.25 12.63
N GLY A 54 -0.91 8.72 11.72
CA GLY A 54 -1.74 7.55 11.98
C GLY A 54 -0.90 6.30 12.28
N SER A 55 0.24 6.16 11.59
CA SER A 55 1.19 5.07 11.82
C SER A 55 1.82 5.16 13.22
N LEU A 56 2.25 6.35 13.62
CA LEU A 56 2.77 6.61 14.97
C LEU A 56 1.71 6.31 16.04
N ILE A 57 0.49 6.82 15.88
CA ILE A 57 -0.62 6.58 16.83
C ILE A 57 -0.88 5.08 16.98
N ALA A 58 -0.83 4.32 15.89
CA ALA A 58 -0.97 2.86 16.01
C ALA A 58 0.14 2.22 16.83
N THR A 59 1.41 2.68 16.74
CA THR A 59 2.50 2.11 17.57
C THR A 59 2.29 2.27 19.06
N HIS A 60 1.45 3.21 19.50
CA HIS A 60 1.06 3.36 20.89
C HIS A 60 -0.05 2.39 21.32
N HIS A 61 -0.93 1.97 20.39
CA HIS A 61 -2.12 1.14 20.68
C HIS A 61 -1.98 -0.33 20.27
N VAL A 62 -0.89 -0.71 19.61
CA VAL A 62 -0.71 -2.06 19.05
C VAL A 62 -0.67 -3.16 20.10
N ASP A 63 -0.29 -2.84 21.34
CA ASP A 63 -0.30 -3.76 22.48
C ASP A 63 -1.70 -4.34 22.73
N TRP A 64 -2.71 -3.48 22.77
CA TRP A 64 -4.11 -3.91 22.94
C TRP A 64 -4.59 -4.73 21.74
N TRP A 65 -4.27 -4.28 20.52
CA TRP A 65 -4.68 -5.00 19.30
C TRP A 65 -4.03 -6.38 19.16
N PHE A 66 -2.78 -6.52 19.58
CA PHE A 66 -2.03 -7.78 19.49
C PHE A 66 -2.35 -8.73 20.65
N ALA A 67 -3.01 -8.26 21.71
CA ALA A 67 -3.58 -9.12 22.75
C ALA A 67 -4.90 -9.80 22.33
N LEU A 68 -5.57 -9.32 21.27
CA LEU A 68 -6.79 -9.92 20.75
C LEU A 68 -6.52 -11.30 20.09
N PRO A 69 -7.57 -12.14 19.93
CA PRO A 69 -7.42 -13.44 19.30
C PRO A 69 -6.73 -13.38 17.93
N SER A 70 -5.65 -14.14 17.79
CA SER A 70 -4.90 -14.27 16.55
C SER A 70 -4.45 -15.72 16.36
N LEU A 71 -4.50 -16.17 15.11
CA LEU A 71 -3.85 -17.40 14.70
C LEU A 71 -2.33 -17.18 14.62
N PRO A 72 -1.53 -18.22 14.90
CA PRO A 72 -0.08 -18.11 14.74
C PRO A 72 0.29 -17.76 13.30
N PRO A 73 1.51 -17.24 13.06
CA PRO A 73 2.00 -17.00 11.70
C PRO A 73 2.07 -18.32 10.91
N ILE A 74 1.10 -18.56 10.03
CA ILE A 74 1.03 -19.77 9.19
C ILE A 74 1.58 -19.46 7.80
N SER A 75 2.57 -20.23 7.39
CA SER A 75 3.06 -20.27 6.01
C SER A 75 2.63 -21.57 5.32
N ILE A 76 1.86 -21.42 4.24
CA ILE A 76 1.42 -22.53 3.38
C ILE A 76 2.63 -23.23 2.75
N VAL A 77 3.66 -22.46 2.39
CA VAL A 77 4.90 -23.00 1.79
C VAL A 77 5.67 -23.86 2.79
N GLN A 78 5.77 -23.44 4.06
CA GLN A 78 6.43 -24.24 5.10
C GLN A 78 5.61 -25.48 5.48
N SER A 79 4.28 -25.41 5.38
CA SER A 79 3.39 -26.51 5.80
C SER A 79 3.24 -27.60 4.73
N PHE A 80 3.11 -27.22 3.46
CA PHE A 80 2.81 -28.14 2.34
C PHE A 80 3.94 -28.28 1.32
N GLY A 81 5.03 -27.53 1.48
CA GLY A 81 6.12 -27.47 0.51
C GLY A 81 5.83 -26.55 -0.68
N VAL A 82 6.88 -26.25 -1.44
CA VAL A 82 6.84 -25.23 -2.52
C VAL A 82 5.91 -25.64 -3.66
N GLY A 83 5.98 -26.91 -4.11
CA GLY A 83 5.19 -27.41 -5.24
C GLY A 83 3.67 -27.28 -5.02
N PRO A 84 3.12 -27.89 -3.94
CA PRO A 84 1.71 -27.77 -3.62
C PRO A 84 1.26 -26.33 -3.33
N ALA A 85 2.08 -25.54 -2.64
CA ALA A 85 1.76 -24.13 -2.36
C ALA A 85 1.68 -23.28 -3.63
N LEU A 86 2.57 -23.53 -4.59
CA LEU A 86 2.55 -22.87 -5.90
C LEU A 86 1.33 -23.31 -6.71
N GLY A 87 1.04 -24.61 -6.75
CA GLY A 87 -0.17 -25.15 -7.41
C GLY A 87 -1.45 -24.53 -6.85
N LEU A 88 -1.58 -24.47 -5.52
CA LEU A 88 -2.72 -23.85 -4.85
C LEU A 88 -2.84 -22.36 -5.21
N SER A 89 -1.73 -21.62 -5.19
CA SER A 89 -1.73 -20.19 -5.53
C SER A 89 -2.15 -19.96 -6.99
N LEU A 90 -1.63 -20.74 -7.92
CA LEU A 90 -1.99 -20.67 -9.34
C LEU A 90 -3.47 -21.01 -9.58
N CYS A 91 -3.98 -22.06 -8.91
CA CYS A 91 -5.40 -22.42 -8.96
C CYS A 91 -6.28 -21.29 -8.44
N LEU A 92 -5.92 -20.68 -7.31
CA LEU A 92 -6.66 -19.54 -6.74
C LEU A 92 -6.64 -18.33 -7.67
N PHE A 93 -5.49 -17.99 -8.26
CA PHE A 93 -5.41 -16.89 -9.21
C PHE A 93 -6.22 -17.16 -10.49
N ALA A 94 -6.18 -18.37 -11.02
CA ALA A 94 -7.00 -18.78 -12.15
C ALA A 94 -8.50 -18.66 -11.82
N LEU A 95 -8.91 -19.09 -10.63
CA LEU A 95 -10.29 -18.96 -10.16
C LEU A 95 -10.74 -17.49 -10.06
N ILE A 96 -9.92 -16.63 -9.45
CA ILE A 96 -10.20 -15.19 -9.35
C ILE A 96 -10.32 -14.56 -10.75
N ALA A 97 -9.42 -14.92 -11.67
CA ALA A 97 -9.44 -14.42 -13.04
C ALA A 97 -10.71 -14.86 -13.78
N LEU A 98 -11.07 -16.14 -13.71
CA LEU A 98 -12.27 -16.68 -14.34
C LEU A 98 -13.54 -16.05 -13.77
N LEU A 99 -13.62 -15.91 -12.44
CA LEU A 99 -14.76 -15.27 -11.78
C LEU A 99 -14.90 -13.80 -12.23
N THR A 100 -13.80 -13.05 -12.23
CA THR A 100 -13.81 -11.63 -12.61
C THR A 100 -14.20 -11.45 -14.08
N GLN A 101 -13.61 -12.23 -14.99
CA GLN A 101 -13.96 -12.20 -16.41
C GLN A 101 -15.42 -12.60 -16.66
N THR A 102 -15.93 -13.59 -15.93
CA THR A 102 -17.33 -14.03 -16.06
C THR A 102 -18.30 -12.94 -15.58
N LEU A 103 -18.01 -12.31 -14.45
CA LEU A 103 -18.82 -11.21 -13.92
C LEU A 103 -18.80 -9.99 -14.83
N GLU A 104 -17.64 -9.65 -15.39
CA GLU A 104 -17.48 -8.53 -16.31
C GLU A 104 -18.26 -8.76 -17.62
N LYS A 105 -18.07 -9.92 -18.26
CA LYS A 105 -18.83 -10.28 -19.48
C LYS A 105 -20.34 -10.33 -19.23
N ARG A 106 -20.77 -10.82 -18.06
CA ARG A 106 -22.20 -10.82 -17.70
C ARG A 106 -22.76 -9.41 -17.52
N ARG A 107 -21.96 -8.47 -17.03
CA ARG A 107 -22.43 -7.10 -16.73
C ARG A 107 -22.32 -6.15 -17.92
N TYR A 108 -21.28 -6.29 -18.74
CA TYR A 108 -20.93 -5.35 -19.81
C TYR A 108 -20.86 -5.99 -21.21
N GLY A 109 -21.11 -7.29 -21.33
CA GLY A 109 -21.15 -8.03 -22.61
C GLY A 109 -19.79 -8.37 -23.21
N SER A 110 -18.74 -7.60 -22.91
CA SER A 110 -17.36 -7.82 -23.39
C SER A 110 -16.35 -7.49 -22.29
N LEU A 111 -15.09 -7.89 -22.50
CA LEU A 111 -13.98 -7.51 -21.62
C LEU A 111 -13.45 -6.13 -22.01
N GLU A 112 -13.03 -5.35 -21.03
CA GLU A 112 -12.39 -4.06 -21.27
C GLU A 112 -11.14 -4.21 -22.15
N ALA A 113 -11.09 -3.44 -23.24
CA ALA A 113 -9.95 -3.47 -24.15
C ALA A 113 -8.73 -2.80 -23.52
N PRO A 114 -7.52 -3.38 -23.65
CA PRO A 114 -6.31 -2.76 -23.12
C PRO A 114 -6.05 -1.41 -23.81
N VAL A 115 -5.52 -0.44 -23.05
CA VAL A 115 -5.21 0.89 -23.57
C VAL A 115 -4.27 0.78 -24.78
N ALA A 116 -4.78 1.14 -25.96
CA ALA A 116 -4.01 1.16 -27.18
C ALA A 116 -2.96 2.29 -27.13
N SER A 117 -1.70 1.96 -27.44
CA SER A 117 -0.63 2.95 -27.59
C SER A 117 -0.47 3.30 -29.06
N GLN A 118 -0.57 4.59 -29.39
CA GLN A 118 -0.20 5.10 -30.71
C GLN A 118 1.33 5.06 -30.95
N HIS A 119 2.12 5.02 -29.88
CA HIS A 119 3.58 4.95 -29.96
C HIS A 119 4.05 3.48 -30.05
N GLN A 120 5.01 3.22 -30.94
CA GLN A 120 5.69 1.92 -31.09
C GLN A 120 7.20 2.07 -30.84
N GLY A 121 7.88 0.95 -30.53
CA GLY A 121 9.32 0.89 -30.31
C GLY A 121 9.82 1.75 -29.13
N TRP A 122 11.01 2.35 -29.27
CA TRP A 122 11.67 3.17 -28.25
C TRP A 122 10.84 4.35 -27.73
N ARG A 123 9.98 4.93 -28.58
CA ARG A 123 9.10 6.03 -28.18
C ARG A 123 8.03 5.56 -27.18
N ARG A 124 7.54 4.32 -27.29
CA ARG A 124 6.61 3.73 -26.31
C ARG A 124 7.30 3.46 -24.98
N LEU A 125 8.54 2.97 -25.03
CA LEU A 125 9.33 2.72 -23.82
C LEU A 125 9.54 4.01 -23.03
N MET A 126 9.83 5.14 -23.69
CA MET A 126 10.08 6.40 -22.97
C MET A 126 8.81 7.19 -22.57
N ARG A 127 7.72 7.12 -23.35
CA ARG A 127 6.54 7.99 -23.15
C ARG A 127 5.27 7.30 -22.67
N GLY A 128 5.21 5.96 -22.70
CA GLY A 128 4.01 5.20 -22.35
C GLY A 128 2.87 5.35 -23.37
N PRO A 129 1.67 4.79 -23.09
CA PRO A 129 1.32 3.97 -21.93
C PRO A 129 1.97 2.57 -21.98
N TRP A 130 2.49 2.12 -20.84
CA TRP A 130 3.09 0.80 -20.69
C TRP A 130 2.02 -0.26 -20.40
N PRO A 131 2.15 -1.48 -20.95
CA PRO A 131 1.29 -2.60 -20.59
C PRO A 131 1.36 -2.89 -19.09
N LEU A 132 0.23 -3.24 -18.47
CA LEU A 132 0.17 -3.60 -17.04
C LEU A 132 1.11 -4.77 -16.68
N VAL A 133 1.31 -5.70 -17.63
CA VAL A 133 2.24 -6.83 -17.48
C VAL A 133 3.66 -6.35 -17.20
N TRP A 134 4.11 -5.25 -17.81
CA TRP A 134 5.45 -4.71 -17.56
C TRP A 134 5.58 -4.20 -16.13
N GLY A 135 4.53 -3.55 -15.61
CA GLY A 135 4.46 -3.15 -14.21
C GLY A 135 4.51 -4.35 -13.26
N ALA A 136 3.77 -5.42 -13.57
CA ALA A 136 3.77 -6.64 -12.77
C ALA A 136 5.15 -7.33 -12.74
N VAL A 137 5.80 -7.46 -13.90
CA VAL A 137 7.15 -8.03 -14.02
C VAL A 137 8.18 -7.16 -13.27
N ALA A 138 8.14 -5.84 -13.46
CA ALA A 138 9.03 -4.93 -12.76
C ALA A 138 8.86 -5.00 -11.24
N LEU A 139 7.61 -5.03 -10.74
CA LEU A 139 7.32 -5.17 -9.31
C LEU A 139 7.84 -6.49 -8.75
N ALA A 140 7.68 -7.60 -9.48
CA ALA A 140 8.20 -8.90 -9.09
C ALA A 140 9.74 -8.92 -9.02
N LEU A 141 10.41 -8.40 -10.04
CA LEU A 141 11.87 -8.30 -10.09
C LEU A 141 12.42 -7.40 -8.97
N LEU A 142 11.79 -6.25 -8.72
CA LEU A 142 12.19 -5.34 -7.66
C LEU A 142 11.97 -5.94 -6.26
N ASN A 143 10.86 -6.66 -6.05
CA ASN A 143 10.65 -7.35 -4.78
C ASN A 143 11.68 -8.48 -4.58
N PHE A 144 12.04 -9.22 -5.63
CA PHE A 144 13.13 -10.21 -5.57
C PHE A 144 14.48 -9.55 -5.26
N ALA A 145 14.82 -8.45 -5.94
CA ALA A 145 16.04 -7.69 -5.68
C ALA A 145 16.08 -7.18 -4.23
N THR A 146 14.96 -6.66 -3.72
CA THR A 146 14.84 -6.23 -2.32
C THR A 146 15.06 -7.40 -1.36
N LEU A 147 14.46 -8.56 -1.65
CA LEU A 147 14.67 -9.77 -0.84
C LEU A 147 16.13 -10.21 -0.82
N ALA A 148 16.82 -10.17 -1.97
CA ALA A 148 18.22 -10.56 -2.12
C ALA A 148 19.17 -9.59 -1.41
N LEU A 149 18.91 -8.28 -1.47
CA LEU A 149 19.77 -7.25 -0.91
C LEU A 149 19.49 -6.97 0.59
N ALA A 150 18.20 -6.88 0.96
CA ALA A 150 17.77 -6.50 2.31
C ALA A 150 17.48 -7.71 3.22
N GLY A 151 17.46 -8.93 2.66
CA GLY A 151 17.15 -10.16 3.40
C GLY A 151 15.68 -10.32 3.81
N ARG A 152 14.81 -9.36 3.44
CA ARG A 152 13.37 -9.34 3.70
C ARG A 152 12.60 -8.81 2.48
N PRO A 153 11.33 -9.19 2.28
CA PRO A 153 10.51 -8.69 1.17
C PRO A 153 10.27 -7.19 1.24
N TRP A 154 9.79 -6.62 0.12
CA TRP A 154 9.51 -5.19 0.03
C TRP A 154 8.43 -4.76 1.03
N GLY A 155 8.77 -3.84 1.93
CA GLY A 155 7.82 -3.13 2.79
C GLY A 155 8.11 -1.62 2.80
N ILE A 156 7.06 -0.81 2.96
CA ILE A 156 7.10 0.67 2.89
C ILE A 156 6.72 1.28 4.24
N THR A 157 5.61 0.81 4.81
CA THR A 157 4.94 1.51 5.90
C THR A 157 5.67 1.50 7.24
N SER A 158 6.76 0.74 7.40
CA SER A 158 7.61 0.79 8.60
C SER A 158 8.41 2.08 8.72
N ALA A 159 8.84 2.67 7.60
CA ALA A 159 9.54 3.95 7.63
C ALA A 159 8.63 5.06 8.15
N PHE A 160 7.34 5.05 7.82
CA PHE A 160 6.40 6.07 8.29
C PHE A 160 6.25 6.08 9.81
N ALA A 161 6.19 4.89 10.44
CA ALA A 161 6.21 4.79 11.90
C ALA A 161 7.52 5.32 12.49
N LEU A 162 8.67 4.98 11.87
CA LEU A 162 9.98 5.45 12.32
C LEU A 162 10.13 6.97 12.20
N TRP A 163 9.69 7.56 11.08
CA TRP A 163 9.73 9.01 10.88
C TRP A 163 8.84 9.72 11.90
N GLY A 164 7.61 9.21 12.12
CA GLY A 164 6.73 9.71 13.15
C GLY A 164 7.35 9.62 14.55
N ALA A 165 7.98 8.48 14.88
CA ALA A 165 8.61 8.26 16.18
C ALA A 165 9.82 9.17 16.40
N LYS A 166 10.65 9.37 15.38
CA LYS A 166 11.79 10.30 15.43
C LYS A 166 11.34 11.75 15.62
N VAL A 167 10.31 12.17 14.90
CA VAL A 167 9.73 13.52 15.07
C VAL A 167 9.15 13.68 16.48
N ALA A 168 8.34 12.74 16.95
CA ALA A 168 7.75 12.80 18.28
C ALA A 168 8.81 12.75 19.40
N SER A 169 9.84 11.91 19.26
CA SER A 169 10.98 11.87 20.18
C SER A 169 11.76 13.19 20.19
N GLY A 170 11.95 13.83 19.03
CA GLY A 170 12.55 15.16 18.92
C GLY A 170 11.70 16.27 19.56
N LEU A 171 10.39 16.07 19.66
CA LEU A 171 9.46 16.96 20.37
C LEU A 171 9.35 16.64 21.87
N GLY A 172 10.14 15.70 22.40
CA GLY A 172 10.19 15.35 23.82
C GLY A 172 9.23 14.25 24.25
N VAL A 173 8.55 13.56 23.32
CA VAL A 173 7.72 12.40 23.65
C VAL A 173 8.61 11.17 23.83
N ASP A 174 8.48 10.47 24.96
CA ASP A 174 9.22 9.22 25.19
C ASP A 174 8.58 8.04 24.44
N VAL A 175 8.79 8.02 23.12
CA VAL A 175 8.32 6.96 22.23
C VAL A 175 9.04 5.63 22.49
N GLY A 176 10.25 5.68 23.06
CA GLY A 176 11.03 4.49 23.40
C GLY A 176 10.40 3.64 24.50
N SER A 177 9.62 4.28 25.39
CA SER A 177 8.85 3.59 26.42
C SER A 177 7.70 2.72 25.88
N TRP A 178 7.27 2.89 24.63
CA TRP A 178 6.11 2.15 24.10
C TRP A 178 6.48 0.71 23.73
N VAL A 179 5.58 -0.23 24.02
CA VAL A 179 5.80 -1.69 23.81
C VAL A 179 6.30 -2.01 22.39
N PHE A 180 5.75 -1.34 21.37
CA PHE A 180 6.18 -1.52 19.99
C PHE A 180 7.67 -1.22 19.77
N TRP A 181 8.17 -0.16 20.39
CA TRP A 181 9.54 0.33 20.21
C TRP A 181 10.55 -0.34 21.12
N GLN A 182 10.10 -1.10 22.14
CA GLN A 182 10.97 -1.94 22.97
C GLN A 182 11.42 -3.22 22.27
N GLY A 183 10.72 -3.67 21.22
CA GLY A 183 11.12 -4.84 20.44
C GLY A 183 12.49 -4.64 19.78
N ALA A 184 13.38 -5.62 19.88
CA ALA A 184 14.80 -5.48 19.49
C ALA A 184 15.04 -4.86 18.10
N ALA A 185 14.26 -5.25 17.08
CA ALA A 185 14.38 -4.70 15.73
C ALA A 185 13.94 -3.22 15.65
N ASN A 186 12.85 -2.87 16.34
CA ASN A 186 12.29 -1.52 16.35
C ASN A 186 13.14 -0.59 17.22
N ALA A 187 13.62 -1.06 18.37
CA ALA A 187 14.55 -0.34 19.24
C ALA A 187 15.84 0.01 18.49
N LYS A 188 16.40 -0.96 17.77
CA LYS A 188 17.58 -0.74 16.91
C LYS A 188 17.31 0.31 15.83
N ALA A 189 16.16 0.24 15.16
CA ALA A 189 15.77 1.22 14.15
C ALA A 189 15.57 2.62 14.75
N LEU A 190 14.99 2.71 15.95
CA LEU A 190 14.77 3.98 16.66
C LEU A 190 16.07 4.60 17.16
N ALA A 191 17.06 3.81 17.57
CA ALA A 191 18.38 4.29 17.97
C ALA A 191 19.22 4.72 16.75
N ALA A 192 19.11 4.00 15.64
CA ALA A 192 19.86 4.30 14.43
C ALA A 192 19.36 5.57 13.70
N PRO A 193 20.21 6.25 12.92
CA PRO A 193 19.76 7.31 12.02
C PRO A 193 18.84 6.80 10.90
N VAL A 194 17.96 7.68 10.40
CA VAL A 194 16.94 7.33 9.37
C VAL A 194 17.56 6.80 8.07
N TRP A 195 18.75 7.28 7.68
CA TRP A 195 19.44 6.81 6.46
C TRP A 195 20.00 5.39 6.57
N GLN A 196 20.06 4.81 7.78
CA GLN A 196 20.46 3.42 7.96
C GLN A 196 19.26 2.46 7.88
N ASP A 197 18.03 2.98 7.94
CA ASP A 197 16.83 2.17 7.75
C ASP A 197 16.58 1.95 6.25
N ILE A 198 16.68 0.69 5.83
CA ILE A 198 16.53 0.27 4.42
C ILE A 198 15.19 0.75 3.85
N THR A 199 14.11 0.67 4.63
CA THR A 199 12.78 1.09 4.15
C THR A 199 12.72 2.59 3.94
N SER A 200 13.31 3.38 4.83
CA SER A 200 13.39 4.83 4.69
C SER A 200 14.16 5.25 3.45
N VAL A 201 15.32 4.64 3.20
CA VAL A 201 16.12 4.92 1.98
C VAL A 201 15.35 4.56 0.72
N MET A 202 14.66 3.42 0.72
CA MET A 202 13.85 2.97 -0.40
C MET A 202 12.67 3.91 -0.68
N ASP A 203 11.97 4.37 0.36
CA ASP A 203 10.84 5.29 0.25
C ASP A 203 11.28 6.66 -0.28
N ILE A 204 12.42 7.16 0.20
CA ILE A 204 13.06 8.37 -0.36
C ILE A 204 13.41 8.15 -1.82
N GLY A 205 13.96 6.98 -2.17
CA GLY A 205 14.25 6.59 -3.55
C GLY A 205 13.02 6.59 -4.46
N ILE A 206 11.86 6.11 -3.97
CA ILE A 206 10.58 6.15 -4.69
C ILE A 206 10.18 7.60 -4.97
N VAL A 207 10.24 8.47 -3.96
CA VAL A 207 9.88 9.89 -4.09
C VAL A 207 10.80 10.60 -5.09
N LEU A 208 12.12 10.42 -4.97
CA LEU A 208 13.10 11.02 -5.85
C LEU A 208 13.00 10.49 -7.29
N GLY A 209 12.78 9.18 -7.46
CA GLY A 209 12.58 8.57 -8.77
C GLY A 209 11.31 9.08 -9.45
N ALA A 210 10.23 9.24 -8.70
CA ALA A 210 8.98 9.83 -9.19
C ALA A 210 9.15 11.31 -9.55
N LEU A 211 9.89 12.08 -8.75
CA LEU A 211 10.22 13.47 -9.02
C LEU A 211 11.05 13.61 -10.30
N LEU A 212 12.09 12.79 -10.47
CA LEU A 212 12.90 12.77 -11.67
C LEU A 212 12.07 12.42 -12.91
N ALA A 213 11.23 11.38 -12.82
CA ALA A 213 10.36 10.98 -13.93
C ALA A 213 9.34 12.06 -14.29
N ALA A 214 8.71 12.69 -13.30
CA ALA A 214 7.76 13.79 -13.51
C ALA A 214 8.42 15.04 -14.10
N GLY A 215 9.63 15.37 -13.63
CA GLY A 215 10.45 16.47 -14.15
C GLY A 215 10.87 16.24 -15.60
N LEU A 216 11.39 15.05 -15.93
CA LEU A 216 11.77 14.68 -17.30
C LEU A 216 10.56 14.62 -18.24
N ALA A 217 9.38 14.26 -17.73
CA ALA A 217 8.14 14.27 -18.50
C ALA A 217 7.52 15.67 -18.66
N GLY A 218 8.06 16.71 -17.98
CA GLY A 218 7.49 18.06 -17.96
C GLY A 218 6.11 18.12 -17.31
N ARG A 219 5.76 17.14 -16.45
CA ARG A 219 4.44 17.00 -15.80
C ARG A 219 4.43 17.42 -14.34
N PHE A 220 5.55 17.93 -13.83
CA PHE A 220 5.64 18.43 -12.47
C PHE A 220 4.88 19.76 -12.35
N ALA A 221 3.68 19.72 -11.78
CA ALA A 221 2.78 20.87 -11.66
C ALA A 221 2.08 20.88 -10.29
N PRO A 222 2.76 21.36 -9.23
CA PRO A 222 2.17 21.39 -7.89
C PRO A 222 1.02 22.40 -7.83
N ASN A 223 -0.20 21.90 -7.64
CA ASN A 223 -1.36 22.73 -7.36
C ASN A 223 -1.63 22.77 -5.85
N LEU A 224 -1.41 23.94 -5.23
CA LEU A 224 -1.62 24.15 -3.80
C LEU A 224 -3.07 24.48 -3.44
N ARG A 225 -3.95 24.69 -4.44
CA ARG A 225 -5.38 24.96 -4.21
C ARG A 225 -6.13 23.65 -4.06
N ILE A 226 -6.27 23.20 -2.81
CA ILE A 226 -6.99 21.96 -2.47
C ILE A 226 -8.34 22.34 -1.85
N PRO A 227 -9.48 21.83 -2.38
CA PRO A 227 -10.78 22.11 -1.79
C PRO A 227 -10.89 21.45 -0.40
N THR A 228 -11.56 22.12 0.54
CA THR A 228 -11.61 21.71 1.96
C THR A 228 -12.11 20.28 2.15
N ARG A 229 -13.11 19.84 1.38
CA ARG A 229 -13.64 18.47 1.45
C ARG A 229 -12.59 17.42 1.06
N SER A 230 -11.79 17.71 0.04
CA SER A 230 -10.68 16.87 -0.42
C SER A 230 -9.54 16.85 0.60
N LEU A 231 -9.29 17.97 1.27
CA LEU A 231 -8.32 18.06 2.37
C LEU A 231 -8.75 17.20 3.57
N VAL A 232 -10.02 17.30 3.98
CA VAL A 232 -10.58 16.46 5.06
C VAL A 232 -10.48 14.97 4.70
N ALA A 233 -10.77 14.60 3.44
CA ALA A 233 -10.59 13.23 2.97
C ALA A 233 -9.12 12.77 2.99
N ALA A 234 -8.17 13.65 2.66
CA ALA A 234 -6.74 13.36 2.75
C ALA A 234 -6.29 13.12 4.19
N VAL A 235 -6.78 13.94 5.14
CA VAL A 235 -6.51 13.79 6.58
C VAL A 235 -7.04 12.46 7.11
N ILE A 236 -8.34 12.21 6.92
CA ILE A 236 -9.00 10.99 7.38
C ILE A 236 -8.38 9.77 6.69
N GLY A 237 -8.20 9.83 5.37
CA GLY A 237 -7.59 8.76 4.58
C GLY A 237 -6.17 8.45 5.04
N GLY A 238 -5.35 9.47 5.26
CA GLY A 238 -3.99 9.31 5.78
C GLY A 238 -3.99 8.63 7.15
N LEU A 239 -4.79 9.09 8.10
CA LEU A 239 -4.88 8.48 9.43
C LEU A 239 -5.30 6.99 9.36
N LEU A 240 -6.32 6.67 8.56
CA LEU A 240 -6.79 5.29 8.38
C LEU A 240 -5.73 4.39 7.71
N LEU A 241 -5.03 4.90 6.70
CA LEU A 241 -3.91 4.21 6.05
C LEU A 241 -2.77 3.95 7.04
N GLY A 242 -2.37 4.96 7.80
CA GLY A 242 -1.34 4.89 8.83
C GLY A 242 -1.65 3.84 9.87
N TYR A 243 -2.82 3.99 10.50
CA TYR A 243 -3.25 3.13 11.58
C TYR A 243 -3.45 1.69 11.11
N GLY A 244 -4.21 1.51 10.04
CA GLY A 244 -4.52 0.19 9.47
C GLY A 244 -3.28 -0.57 9.02
N SER A 245 -2.27 0.12 8.48
CA SER A 245 -1.05 -0.53 8.00
C SER A 245 -0.21 -1.17 9.12
N ARG A 246 -0.31 -0.66 10.36
CA ARG A 246 0.44 -1.20 11.51
C ARG A 246 -0.28 -2.40 12.10
N LEU A 247 -1.59 -2.27 12.29
CA LEU A 247 -2.45 -3.35 12.78
C LEU A 247 -2.43 -4.56 11.84
N ALA A 248 -2.38 -4.31 10.53
CA ALA A 248 -2.39 -5.35 9.51
C ALA A 248 -0.98 -5.74 9.03
N TYR A 249 0.07 -5.44 9.79
CA TYR A 249 1.47 -5.80 9.51
C TYR A 249 1.97 -5.43 8.09
N GLY A 250 1.40 -4.40 7.48
CA GLY A 250 1.81 -3.93 6.16
C GLY A 250 0.70 -3.24 5.35
N CYS A 251 1.09 -2.84 4.14
CA CYS A 251 0.21 -2.28 3.11
C CYS A 251 0.07 -3.25 1.92
N ASN A 252 -0.44 -2.79 0.78
CA ASN A 252 -0.58 -3.61 -0.44
C ASN A 252 0.72 -4.29 -0.89
N ILE A 253 1.87 -3.62 -0.75
CA ILE A 253 3.15 -4.21 -1.17
C ILE A 253 3.62 -5.20 -0.10
N GLY A 254 3.66 -4.79 1.16
CA GLY A 254 4.10 -5.66 2.26
C GLY A 254 3.12 -6.79 2.54
N ALA A 255 1.96 -6.48 3.13
CA ALA A 255 1.02 -7.49 3.63
C ALA A 255 0.37 -8.31 2.51
N TYR A 256 -0.04 -7.67 1.41
CA TYR A 256 -0.71 -8.38 0.31
C TYR A 256 0.28 -9.05 -0.64
N PHE A 257 1.05 -8.28 -1.40
CA PHE A 257 1.92 -8.82 -2.45
C PHE A 257 3.04 -9.69 -1.87
N SER A 258 3.85 -9.14 -0.97
CA SER A 258 4.97 -9.87 -0.37
C SER A 258 4.51 -10.94 0.62
N GLY A 259 3.40 -10.73 1.32
CA GLY A 259 2.80 -11.73 2.22
C GLY A 259 2.31 -12.97 1.47
N ILE A 260 1.53 -12.79 0.38
CA ILE A 260 1.08 -13.92 -0.45
C ILE A 260 2.26 -14.59 -1.15
N ALA A 261 3.23 -13.82 -1.67
CA ALA A 261 4.44 -14.38 -2.27
C ALA A 261 5.28 -15.21 -1.28
N SER A 262 5.21 -14.89 0.02
CA SER A 262 5.85 -15.66 1.10
C SER A 262 5.00 -16.85 1.58
N GLY A 263 3.82 -17.08 0.97
CA GLY A 263 2.88 -18.12 1.37
C GLY A 263 2.15 -17.84 2.68
N SER A 264 2.08 -16.59 3.14
CA SER A 264 1.46 -16.24 4.42
C SER A 264 -0.06 -16.21 4.33
N LEU A 265 -0.73 -16.87 5.28
CA LEU A 265 -2.19 -16.81 5.43
C LEU A 265 -2.69 -15.38 5.69
N HIS A 266 -1.90 -14.59 6.43
CA HIS A 266 -2.17 -13.18 6.70
C HIS A 266 -2.41 -12.37 5.44
N GLY A 267 -1.64 -12.60 4.37
CA GLY A 267 -1.80 -11.85 3.13
C GLY A 267 -3.14 -12.08 2.42
N TRP A 268 -3.68 -13.30 2.51
CA TRP A 268 -5.01 -13.62 1.97
C TRP A 268 -6.13 -13.03 2.82
N LEU A 269 -6.00 -13.08 4.15
CA LEU A 269 -6.94 -12.43 5.06
C LEU A 269 -6.97 -10.90 4.83
N TRP A 270 -5.79 -10.31 4.66
CA TRP A 270 -5.62 -8.91 4.34
C TRP A 270 -6.32 -8.54 3.03
N LEU A 271 -6.14 -9.34 1.96
CA LEU A 271 -6.80 -9.11 0.66
C LEU A 271 -8.32 -8.97 0.84
N VAL A 272 -8.94 -9.95 1.48
CA VAL A 272 -10.41 -9.99 1.62
C VAL A 272 -10.91 -8.80 2.43
N ALA A 273 -10.31 -8.56 3.59
CA ALA A 273 -10.72 -7.46 4.47
C ALA A 273 -10.49 -6.08 3.82
N ALA A 274 -9.34 -5.88 3.17
CA ALA A 274 -9.03 -4.64 2.47
C ALA A 274 -9.93 -4.42 1.26
N PHE A 275 -10.30 -5.47 0.52
CA PHE A 275 -11.23 -5.37 -0.60
C PHE A 275 -12.63 -4.94 -0.15
N ILE A 276 -13.14 -5.52 0.94
CA ILE A 276 -14.42 -5.12 1.54
C ILE A 276 -14.35 -3.66 2.01
N GLY A 277 -13.29 -3.28 2.73
CA GLY A 277 -13.08 -1.90 3.17
C GLY A 277 -12.98 -0.92 2.01
N ASN A 278 -12.32 -1.31 0.92
CA ASN A 278 -12.24 -0.52 -0.30
C ASN A 278 -13.62 -0.28 -0.92
N GLY A 279 -14.48 -1.31 -0.96
CA GLY A 279 -15.88 -1.17 -1.40
C GLY A 279 -16.68 -0.17 -0.56
N VAL A 280 -16.45 -0.12 0.76
CA VAL A 280 -17.02 0.94 1.63
C VAL A 280 -16.43 2.31 1.28
N GLY A 281 -15.12 2.39 1.11
CA GLY A 281 -14.43 3.63 0.72
C GLY A 281 -14.95 4.24 -0.59
N VAL A 282 -15.21 3.40 -1.60
CA VAL A 282 -15.80 3.85 -2.89
C VAL A 282 -17.18 4.48 -2.68
N ARG A 283 -18.00 3.92 -1.78
CA ARG A 283 -19.33 4.49 -1.45
C ARG A 283 -19.23 5.81 -0.68
N LEU A 284 -18.15 6.05 0.04
CA LEU A 284 -17.91 7.30 0.79
C LEU A 284 -17.32 8.42 -0.08
N ARG A 285 -16.64 8.10 -1.19
CA ARG A 285 -16.03 9.09 -2.08
C ARG A 285 -16.97 10.23 -2.51
N PRO A 286 -18.24 10.00 -2.90
CA PRO A 286 -19.13 11.08 -3.33
C PRO A 286 -19.36 12.19 -2.30
N TRP A 287 -19.19 11.90 -1.01
CA TRP A 287 -19.36 12.90 0.06
C TRP A 287 -18.20 13.89 0.11
N PHE A 288 -17.00 13.44 -0.25
CA PHE A 288 -15.78 14.25 -0.21
C PHE A 288 -15.40 14.81 -1.58
N PHE A 289 -15.70 14.08 -2.65
CA PHE A 289 -15.32 14.37 -4.03
C PHE A 289 -16.57 14.53 -4.92
N ALA A 290 -17.45 15.46 -4.55
CA ALA A 290 -18.70 15.70 -5.27
C ALA A 290 -18.50 16.03 -6.77
N GLU A 291 -17.35 16.60 -7.13
CA GLU A 291 -16.96 16.97 -8.49
C GLU A 291 -16.48 15.78 -9.35
N GLU A 292 -16.09 14.64 -8.75
CA GLU A 292 -15.71 13.43 -9.52
C GLU A 292 -16.91 12.77 -10.21
N ARG A 293 -18.14 13.22 -9.94
CA ARG A 293 -19.34 12.79 -10.68
C ARG A 293 -19.37 13.29 -12.13
N THR A 294 -18.46 14.15 -12.55
CA THR A 294 -18.52 14.78 -13.88
C THR A 294 -17.63 14.07 -14.92
N SER A 295 -17.87 12.78 -15.17
CA SER A 295 -17.72 12.11 -16.48
C SER A 295 -18.29 10.68 -16.38
N GLN A 296 -19.18 10.15 -17.22
CA GLN A 296 -20.01 10.64 -18.30
C GLN A 296 -21.41 10.07 -18.02
N GLY A 297 -22.43 10.93 -17.92
CA GLY A 297 -23.73 10.48 -18.38
C GLY A 297 -23.58 10.10 -19.85
N LEU A 298 -24.14 8.96 -20.25
CA LEU A 298 -24.34 8.62 -21.65
C LEU A 298 -25.25 9.70 -22.28
N THR A 299 -24.67 10.82 -22.64
CA THR A 299 -25.17 11.75 -23.64
C THR A 299 -24.55 11.31 -24.96
N GLY A 300 -25.26 10.93 -25.99
CA GLY A 300 -26.70 10.90 -26.18
C GLY A 300 -27.06 9.90 -27.28
N CYS A 301 -28.28 10.07 -27.76
CA CYS A 301 -28.91 9.45 -28.91
C CYS A 301 -28.01 9.16 -30.11
#